data_AF-A8MAJ9-F1
#
_entry.id   AF-A8MAJ9-F1
#
_cell.length_a   1.000
_cell.length_b   1.000
_cell.length_c   1.000
_cell.angle_alpha   90.00
_cell.angle_beta   90.00
_cell.angle_gamma   90.00
#
_symmetry.space_group_name_H-M   'P 1'
#
loop_
_entity.id
_entity.type
_entity.pdbx_description
1 polymer ?
#
loop_
_entity_poly.entity_id
_entity_poly.type
_entity_poly.pdbx_seq_one_letter_code
_entity_poly.pdbx_strand_id
1 'polypeptide(L)'
;MECIGELINALEGLLKLICNGVDANEALKIILTNIKNKQCSSMVNNAISKVLRGEVDALNEPLLNNYLLYFKPNADSKLKGVLTVILSMVNEGKINEALGYLMSSICNLPDYDRVYAIDLARLITLAKHDNDIINSVKCRIKLILS
;
A
#
# COMPACT_ATOMS: atom_id res chain seq x y z
N MET A 1 18.87 10.83 15.97
CA MET A 1 17.73 10.39 15.13
C MET A 1 16.72 9.68 16.05
N GLU A 2 16.11 10.44 16.95
CA GLU A 2 15.46 9.91 18.18
C GLU A 2 14.04 9.35 17.98
N CYS A 3 13.46 9.54 16.79
CA CYS A 3 12.05 9.24 16.52
C CYS A 3 11.83 8.16 15.44
N ILE A 4 12.90 7.51 14.95
CA ILE A 4 12.78 6.49 13.88
C ILE A 4 11.90 5.32 14.34
N GLY A 5 12.08 4.83 15.57
CA GLY A 5 11.30 3.69 16.07
C GLY A 5 9.80 3.96 16.12
N GLU A 6 9.43 5.16 16.59
CA GLU A 6 8.02 5.63 16.58
C GLU A 6 7.49 5.74 15.14
N LEU A 7 8.31 6.25 14.21
CA LEU A 7 7.93 6.35 12.80
C LEU A 7 7.70 4.99 12.15
N ILE A 8 8.60 4.01 12.36
CA ILE A 8 8.45 2.65 11.83
C ILE A 8 7.17 2.00 12.38
N ASN A 9 6.99 2.01 13.70
CA ASN A 9 5.81 1.43 14.33
C ASN A 9 4.51 2.09 13.83
N ALA A 10 4.54 3.40 13.64
CA ALA A 10 3.41 4.16 13.13
C ALA A 10 3.07 3.80 11.68
N LEU A 11 4.08 3.65 10.82
CA LEU A 11 3.89 3.25 9.42
C LEU A 11 3.39 1.81 9.29
N GLU A 12 3.96 0.87 10.05
CA GLU A 12 3.49 -0.52 10.08
C GLU A 12 2.04 -0.62 10.56
N GLY A 13 1.70 0.12 11.63
CA GLY A 13 0.34 0.19 12.14
C GLY A 13 -0.63 0.79 11.12
N LEU A 14 -0.21 1.86 10.42
CA LEU A 14 -1.01 2.49 9.37
C LEU A 14 -1.33 1.50 8.24
N LEU A 15 -0.32 0.80 7.70
CA LEU A 15 -0.51 -0.19 6.64
C LEU A 15 -1.48 -1.30 7.09
N LYS A 16 -1.34 -1.78 8.33
CA LYS A 16 -2.21 -2.82 8.89
C LYS A 16 -3.66 -2.37 8.99
N LEU A 17 -3.90 -1.14 9.46
CA LEU A 17 -5.26 -0.57 9.55
C LEU A 17 -5.90 -0.44 8.17
N ILE A 18 -5.17 0.11 7.20
CA ILE A 18 -5.67 0.27 5.83
C ILE A 18 -5.94 -1.09 5.18
N CYS A 19 -5.07 -2.08 5.38
CA CYS A 19 -5.31 -3.44 4.88
C CYS A 19 -6.54 -4.11 5.49
N ASN A 20 -6.94 -3.70 6.69
CA ASN A 20 -8.17 -4.13 7.34
C ASN A 20 -9.39 -3.31 6.91
N GLY A 21 -9.24 -2.37 5.98
CA GLY A 21 -10.32 -1.57 5.40
C GLY A 21 -10.60 -0.25 6.10
N VAL A 22 -9.72 0.19 7.01
CA VAL A 22 -9.82 1.52 7.62
C VAL A 22 -9.38 2.58 6.61
N ASP A 23 -10.13 3.67 6.49
CA ASP A 23 -9.76 4.82 5.65
C ASP A 23 -8.37 5.37 6.04
N ALA A 24 -7.58 5.82 5.07
CA ALA A 24 -6.21 6.27 5.32
C ALA A 24 -6.13 7.45 6.33
N ASN A 25 -7.08 8.38 6.30
CA ASN A 25 -7.12 9.52 7.23
C ASN A 25 -7.58 9.08 8.62
N GLU A 26 -8.52 8.13 8.69
CA GLU A 26 -8.93 7.53 9.96
C GLU A 26 -7.80 6.71 10.59
N ALA A 27 -7.11 5.90 9.79
CA ALA A 27 -5.95 5.13 10.22
C ALA A 27 -4.84 6.05 10.76
N LEU A 28 -4.56 7.17 10.08
CA LEU A 28 -3.61 8.18 10.58
C LEU A 28 -4.02 8.70 11.96
N LYS A 29 -5.30 9.07 12.18
CA LYS A 29 -5.78 9.55 13.48
C LYS A 29 -5.54 8.52 14.59
N ILE A 30 -5.85 7.25 14.32
CA ILE A 30 -5.62 6.14 15.27
C ILE A 30 -4.13 5.97 15.58
N ILE A 31 -3.26 6.10 14.58
CA ILE A 31 -1.82 5.96 14.79
C ILE A 31 -1.25 7.11 15.61
N LEU A 32 -1.68 8.34 15.36
CA LEU A 32 -1.19 9.51 16.08
C LEU A 32 -1.53 9.49 17.58
N THR A 33 -2.65 8.87 17.98
CA THR A 33 -3.00 8.72 19.41
C THR A 33 -2.14 7.69 20.14
N ASN A 34 -1.50 6.77 19.41
CA ASN A 34 -0.66 5.72 19.97
C ASN A 34 0.82 6.10 20.12
N ILE A 35 1.22 7.28 19.62
CA ILE A 35 2.59 7.80 19.74
C ILE A 35 2.85 8.21 21.19
N LYS A 36 3.79 7.53 21.84
CA LYS A 36 4.09 7.76 23.27
C LYS A 36 4.95 9.01 23.46
N ASN A 37 5.89 9.24 22.56
CA ASN A 37 6.75 10.40 22.60
C ASN A 37 6.10 11.61 21.91
N LYS A 38 5.58 12.54 22.72
CA LYS A 38 4.97 13.79 22.24
C LYS A 38 5.90 14.65 21.37
N GLN A 39 7.22 14.58 21.58
CA GLN A 39 8.19 15.31 20.76
C GLN A 39 8.29 14.69 19.34
N CYS A 40 8.10 13.37 19.22
CA CYS A 40 8.09 12.67 17.95
C CYS A 40 6.77 12.79 17.19
N SER A 41 5.64 13.05 17.88
CA SER A 41 4.31 13.07 17.28
C SER A 41 4.18 14.00 16.08
N SER A 42 4.73 15.22 16.16
CA SER A 42 4.72 16.17 15.04
C SER A 42 5.53 15.67 13.83
N MET A 43 6.70 15.09 14.08
CA MET A 43 7.57 14.54 13.04
C MET A 43 6.92 13.35 12.33
N VAL A 44 6.35 12.43 13.10
CA VAL A 44 5.65 11.24 12.57
C VAL A 44 4.40 11.66 11.78
N ASN A 45 3.61 12.59 12.31
CA ASN A 45 2.44 13.13 11.61
C ASN A 45 2.82 13.73 10.25
N ASN A 46 3.86 14.58 10.22
CA ASN A 46 4.33 15.18 8.98
C ASN A 46 4.83 14.13 7.99
N ALA A 47 5.63 13.15 8.45
CA ALA A 47 6.16 12.09 7.60
C ALA A 47 5.04 11.22 6.99
N ILE A 48 4.10 10.74 7.81
CA ILE A 48 3.00 9.90 7.33
C ILE A 48 2.08 10.70 6.40
N SER A 49 1.77 11.95 6.75
CA SER A 49 0.95 12.81 5.90
C SER A 49 1.56 13.04 4.53
N LYS A 50 2.89 13.06 4.41
CA LYS A 50 3.61 13.14 3.13
C LYS A 50 3.56 11.82 2.37
N VAL A 51 3.71 10.68 3.05
CA VAL A 51 3.53 9.34 2.43
C VAL A 51 2.11 9.22 1.85
N LEU A 52 1.09 9.61 2.62
CA LEU A 52 -0.30 9.59 2.19
C LEU A 52 -0.60 10.53 1.01
N ARG A 53 0.24 11.54 0.77
CA ARG A 53 0.11 12.45 -0.38
C ARG A 53 1.02 12.07 -1.55
N GLY A 54 1.93 11.10 -1.37
CA GLY A 54 2.95 10.76 -2.35
C GLY A 54 4.08 11.79 -2.46
N GLU A 55 4.30 12.61 -1.42
CA GLU A 55 5.21 13.77 -1.42
C GLU A 55 6.59 13.47 -0.77
N VAL A 56 7.06 12.22 -0.81
CA VAL A 56 8.23 11.78 0.00
C VAL A 56 9.57 12.20 -0.59
N ASP A 57 9.61 12.60 -1.87
CA ASP A 57 10.81 13.14 -2.53
C ASP A 57 11.43 14.33 -1.78
N ALA A 58 10.65 15.02 -0.94
CA ALA A 58 11.11 16.14 -0.12
C ALA A 58 11.90 15.75 1.15
N LEU A 59 12.02 14.47 1.51
CA LEU A 59 12.61 14.05 2.78
C LEU A 59 13.99 13.40 2.69
N ASN A 60 14.41 12.89 1.52
CA ASN A 60 15.65 12.10 1.38
C ASN A 60 15.81 11.03 2.49
N GLU A 61 14.71 10.44 2.92
CA GLU A 61 14.64 9.42 3.98
C GLU A 61 14.36 8.05 3.33
N PRO A 62 15.39 7.19 3.15
CA PRO A 62 15.24 5.91 2.43
C PRO A 62 14.15 5.00 3.02
N LEU A 63 13.93 5.09 4.33
CA LEU A 63 12.87 4.36 5.02
C LEU A 63 11.50 4.72 4.42
N LEU A 64 11.19 6.01 4.27
CA LEU A 64 9.88 6.47 3.79
C LEU A 64 9.66 6.15 2.30
N ASN A 65 10.75 6.18 1.50
CA ASN A 65 10.70 5.79 0.09
C ASN A 65 10.30 4.32 -0.09
N ASN A 66 10.72 3.43 0.82
CA ASN A 66 10.28 2.04 0.78
C ASN A 66 8.77 1.90 1.04
N TYR A 67 8.16 2.78 1.85
CA TYR A 67 6.72 2.75 2.12
C TYR A 67 5.88 3.21 0.92
N LEU A 68 6.41 4.07 0.04
CA LEU A 68 5.75 4.44 -1.22
C LEU A 68 5.60 3.27 -2.19
N LEU A 69 6.40 2.22 -2.08
CA LEU A 69 6.22 1.02 -2.88
C LEU A 69 4.88 0.33 -2.56
N TYR A 70 4.40 0.46 -1.32
CA TYR A 70 3.18 -0.20 -0.84
C TYR A 70 1.92 0.63 -1.07
N PHE A 71 2.05 1.94 -1.20
CA PHE A 71 0.94 2.89 -1.20
C PHE A 71 1.04 3.84 -2.38
N LYS A 72 -0.04 3.93 -3.17
CA LYS A 72 -0.11 4.85 -4.31
C LYS A 72 -1.35 5.74 -4.20
N PRO A 73 -1.24 6.92 -3.57
CA PRO A 73 -2.41 7.77 -3.30
C PRO A 73 -3.12 8.26 -4.55
N ASN A 74 -2.37 8.45 -5.64
CA ASN A 74 -2.87 8.95 -6.91
C ASN A 74 -2.84 7.86 -7.99
N ALA A 75 -3.29 6.64 -7.66
CA ALA A 75 -3.49 5.59 -8.65
C ALA A 75 -4.50 6.04 -9.72
N ASP A 76 -4.15 5.86 -11.00
CA ASP A 76 -5.05 6.24 -12.10
C ASP A 76 -6.35 5.43 -12.01
N SER A 77 -7.45 6.03 -12.46
CA SER A 77 -8.76 5.37 -12.52
C SER A 77 -8.73 4.01 -13.22
N LYS A 78 -7.88 3.84 -14.25
CA LYS A 78 -7.68 2.56 -14.94
C LYS A 78 -7.04 1.52 -14.03
N LEU A 79 -5.99 1.88 -13.30
CA LEU A 79 -5.36 0.98 -12.33
C LEU A 79 -6.37 0.61 -11.23
N LYS A 80 -7.10 1.58 -10.67
CA LYS A 80 -8.13 1.31 -9.65
C LYS A 80 -9.22 0.36 -10.15
N GLY A 81 -9.67 0.54 -11.40
CA GLY A 81 -10.64 -0.35 -12.04
C GLY A 81 -10.12 -1.78 -12.16
N VAL A 82 -8.89 -1.95 -12.68
CA VAL A 82 -8.23 -3.27 -12.78
C VAL A 82 -8.13 -3.92 -11.40
N LEU A 83 -7.63 -3.19 -10.41
CA LEU A 83 -7.41 -3.69 -9.05
C LEU A 83 -8.69 -4.08 -8.33
N THR A 84 -9.80 -3.40 -8.59
CA THR A 84 -11.11 -3.77 -8.03
C THR A 84 -11.55 -5.15 -8.52
N VAL A 85 -11.37 -5.43 -9.82
CA VAL A 85 -11.68 -6.75 -10.40
C VAL A 85 -10.74 -7.82 -9.84
N ILE A 86 -9.43 -7.54 -9.78
CA ILE A 86 -8.44 -8.45 -9.19
C ILE A 86 -8.78 -8.79 -7.74
N LEU A 87 -9.17 -7.80 -6.93
CA LEU A 87 -9.51 -8.02 -5.53
C LEU A 87 -10.70 -8.98 -5.37
N SER A 88 -11.73 -8.86 -6.22
CA SER A 88 -12.87 -9.78 -6.22
C SER A 88 -12.41 -11.21 -6.54
N MET A 89 -11.63 -11.38 -7.61
CA MET A 89 -11.11 -12.70 -8.01
C MET A 89 -10.25 -13.33 -6.91
N VAL A 90 -9.37 -12.56 -6.27
CA VAL A 90 -8.53 -13.04 -5.17
C VAL A 90 -9.37 -13.40 -3.94
N ASN A 91 -10.44 -12.67 -3.64
CA ASN A 91 -11.37 -13.01 -2.57
C ASN A 91 -12.12 -14.33 -2.84
N GLU A 92 -12.44 -14.60 -4.10
CA GLU A 92 -13.06 -15.85 -4.57
C GLU A 92 -12.06 -17.02 -4.72
N GLY A 93 -10.77 -16.80 -4.44
CA GLY A 93 -9.72 -17.82 -4.60
C GLY A 93 -9.29 -18.07 -6.04
N LYS A 94 -9.73 -17.25 -7.00
CA LYS A 94 -9.43 -17.37 -8.43
C LYS A 94 -8.08 -16.74 -8.79
N ILE A 95 -7.00 -17.24 -8.19
CA ILE A 95 -5.65 -16.65 -8.29
C ILE A 95 -5.11 -16.67 -9.72
N ASN A 96 -5.35 -17.74 -10.49
CA ASN A 96 -4.89 -17.81 -11.89
C ASN A 96 -5.64 -16.84 -12.80
N GLU A 97 -6.95 -16.68 -12.61
CA GLU A 97 -7.76 -15.71 -13.38
C GLU A 97 -7.35 -14.27 -13.05
N ALA A 98 -7.10 -13.99 -11.77
CA ALA A 98 -6.56 -12.71 -11.32
C ALA A 98 -5.23 -12.38 -12.01
N LEU A 99 -4.28 -13.33 -12.05
CA LEU A 99 -3.01 -13.11 -12.75
C LEU A 99 -3.22 -12.87 -14.25
N GLY A 100 -4.05 -13.68 -14.91
CA GLY A 100 -4.35 -13.54 -16.33
C GLY A 100 -4.97 -12.18 -16.66
N TYR A 101 -5.94 -11.74 -15.88
CA TYR A 101 -6.59 -10.45 -16.05
C TYR A 101 -5.61 -9.28 -15.86
N LEU A 102 -4.77 -9.32 -14.82
CA LEU A 102 -3.77 -8.29 -14.56
C LEU A 102 -2.75 -8.20 -15.71
N MET A 103 -2.23 -9.34 -16.17
CA MET A 103 -1.27 -9.41 -17.27
C MET A 103 -1.86 -8.89 -18.59
N SER A 104 -3.13 -9.19 -18.87
CA SER A 104 -3.82 -8.69 -20.08
C SER A 104 -4.06 -7.17 -20.04
N SER A 105 -4.15 -6.60 -18.84
CA SER A 105 -4.48 -5.18 -18.63
C SER A 105 -3.24 -4.29 -18.53
N ILE A 106 -2.06 -4.87 -18.23
CA ILE A 106 -0.85 -4.11 -17.87
C ILE A 106 -0.37 -3.16 -18.98
N CYS A 107 -0.49 -3.57 -20.24
CA CYS A 107 -0.06 -2.78 -21.39
C CYS A 107 -0.92 -1.52 -21.58
N ASN A 108 -2.15 -1.52 -21.06
CA ASN A 108 -3.10 -0.41 -21.18
C ASN A 108 -2.99 0.60 -20.01
N LEU A 109 -2.14 0.30 -19.01
CA LEU A 109 -1.86 1.19 -17.90
C LEU A 109 -0.82 2.25 -18.29
N PRO A 110 -0.91 3.47 -17.73
CA PRO A 110 0.17 4.45 -17.81
C PRO A 110 1.49 3.89 -17.23
N ASP A 111 2.63 4.36 -17.75
CA ASP A 111 3.95 3.85 -17.35
C ASP A 111 4.19 3.96 -15.83
N TYR A 112 3.72 5.04 -15.20
CA TYR A 112 3.84 5.28 -13.76
C TYR A 112 2.98 4.34 -12.88
N ASP A 113 2.06 3.58 -13.47
CA ASP A 113 1.20 2.60 -12.80
C ASP A 113 1.63 1.16 -13.08
N ARG A 114 2.32 0.92 -14.21
CA ARG A 114 2.80 -0.40 -14.59
C ARG A 114 3.69 -1.02 -13.53
N VAL A 115 4.54 -0.24 -12.85
CA VAL A 115 5.44 -0.76 -11.81
C VAL A 115 4.68 -1.42 -10.65
N TYR A 116 3.55 -0.85 -10.24
CA TYR A 116 2.69 -1.41 -9.18
C TYR A 116 1.96 -2.67 -9.66
N ALA A 117 1.52 -2.69 -10.92
CA ALA A 117 0.91 -3.87 -11.53
C ALA A 117 1.92 -5.02 -11.70
N ILE A 118 3.18 -4.73 -12.06
CA ILE A 118 4.26 -5.74 -12.16
C ILE A 118 4.58 -6.32 -10.78
N ASP A 119 4.73 -5.46 -9.76
CA ASP A 119 4.96 -5.92 -8.39
C ASP A 119 3.82 -6.81 -7.89
N LEU A 120 2.57 -6.40 -8.14
CA LEU A 120 1.40 -7.19 -7.80
C LEU A 120 1.35 -8.52 -8.56
N ALA A 121 1.71 -8.56 -9.86
CA ALA A 121 1.76 -9.79 -10.63
C ALA A 121 2.78 -10.79 -10.07
N ARG A 122 3.94 -10.30 -9.60
CA ARG A 122 4.93 -11.12 -8.89
C ARG A 122 4.35 -11.70 -7.61
N LEU A 123 3.66 -10.88 -6.81
CA LEU A 123 3.04 -11.31 -5.56
C LEU A 123 1.92 -12.33 -5.78
N ILE A 124 1.06 -12.13 -6.79
CA ILE A 124 0.02 -13.09 -7.18
C ILE A 124 0.62 -14.40 -7.67
N THR A 125 1.74 -14.35 -8.40
CA THR A 125 2.46 -15.56 -8.83
C THR A 125 2.95 -16.37 -7.64
N LEU A 126 3.48 -15.71 -6.60
CA LEU A 126 3.88 -16.38 -5.36
C LEU A 126 2.66 -16.95 -4.62
N ALA A 127 1.54 -16.24 -4.59
CA ALA A 127 0.30 -16.69 -3.96
C ALA A 127 -0.30 -17.96 -4.58
N LYS A 128 0.13 -18.36 -5.79
CA LYS A 128 -0.22 -19.65 -6.38
C LYS A 128 0.39 -20.84 -5.63
N HIS A 129 1.49 -20.60 -4.92
CA HIS A 129 2.28 -21.63 -4.25
C HIS A 129 2.21 -21.52 -2.73
N ASP A 130 1.75 -20.39 -2.21
CA ASP A 130 1.68 -20.10 -0.78
C ASP A 130 0.40 -19.32 -0.46
N ASN A 131 -0.53 -19.99 0.25
CA ASN A 131 -1.81 -19.41 0.64
C ASN A 131 -1.66 -18.26 1.63
N ASP A 132 -0.57 -18.20 2.40
CA ASP A 132 -0.35 -17.12 3.36
C ASP A 132 -0.09 -15.78 2.64
N ILE A 133 0.40 -15.84 1.39
CA ILE A 133 0.63 -14.68 0.54
C ILE A 133 -0.68 -14.09 -0.01
N ILE A 134 -1.78 -14.84 -0.04
CA ILE A 134 -3.09 -14.33 -0.51
C ILE A 134 -3.52 -13.10 0.30
N ASN A 135 -3.29 -13.10 1.61
CA ASN A 135 -3.60 -11.95 2.46
C ASN A 135 -2.70 -10.74 2.15
N SER A 136 -1.43 -10.97 1.83
CA SER A 136 -0.50 -9.95 1.36
C SER A 136 -0.93 -9.33 0.02
N VAL A 137 -1.45 -10.15 -0.92
CA VAL A 137 -2.03 -9.68 -2.19
C VAL A 137 -3.23 -8.78 -1.91
N LYS A 138 -4.20 -9.24 -1.11
CA LYS A 138 -5.39 -8.46 -0.76
C LYS A 138 -5.01 -7.13 -0.10
N CYS A 139 -4.06 -7.17 0.84
CA CYS A 139 -3.54 -6.01 1.54
C CYS A 139 -2.91 -5.01 0.56
N ARG A 140 -2.03 -5.45 -0.34
CA ARG A 140 -1.41 -4.56 -1.34
C ARG A 140 -2.44 -3.90 -2.25
N ILE A 141 -3.44 -4.64 -2.70
CA ILE A 141 -4.50 -4.08 -3.54
C ILE A 141 -5.28 -2.99 -2.79
N LYS A 142 -5.69 -3.26 -1.55
CA LYS A 142 -6.41 -2.28 -0.72
C LYS A 142 -5.60 -1.01 -0.50
N LEU A 143 -4.30 -1.13 -0.24
CA LEU A 143 -3.42 0.02 -0.05
C LEU A 143 -3.33 0.92 -1.30
N ILE A 144 -3.41 0.34 -2.50
CA ILE A 144 -3.40 1.11 -3.75
C ILE A 144 -4.79 1.71 -4.07
N LEU A 145 -5.86 1.04 -3.63
CA LEU A 145 -7.24 1.50 -3.82
C LEU A 145 -7.65 2.61 -2.83
N SER A 146 -6.91 2.75 -1.73
CA SER A 146 -7.17 3.72 -0.65
C SER A 146 -7.00 5.18 -1.09
#